data_AF-E2S970-F1
#
_entry.id   AF-E2S970-F1
#
_cell.length_a   1.000
_cell.length_b   1.000
_cell.length_c   1.000
_cell.angle_alpha   90.00
_cell.angle_beta   90.00
_cell.angle_gamma   90.00
#
_symmetry.space_group_name_H-M   'P 1'
#
loop_
_entity.id
_entity.type
_entity.pdbx_description
1 polymer ?
#
loop_
_entity_poly.entity_id
_entity_poly.type
_entity_poly.pdbx_seq_one_letter_code
_entity_poly.pdbx_strand_id
1 'polypeptide(L)'
;MAKKTISAYFSDLSGEEITTAGPTVYFALDGVGYEIDLTESEHTALRDVLAPYTALARRAAGGRRTGSTGAASGPAPKDVRAWAVEQGLDVPSRGRIPASISEAYTAAH
;
A
#
# COMPACT_ATOMS: atom_id res chain seq x y z
N MET A 1 -18.20 -0.60 -29.84
CA MET A 1 -17.10 0.39 -29.69
C MET A 1 -16.18 -0.08 -28.57
N ALA A 2 -14.86 0.11 -28.68
CA ALA A 2 -13.90 -0.28 -27.64
C ALA A 2 -13.31 0.96 -26.94
N LYS A 3 -13.09 0.87 -25.62
CA LYS A 3 -12.52 1.95 -24.77
C LYS A 3 -11.33 1.40 -23.98
N LYS A 4 -10.23 2.16 -23.90
CA LYS A 4 -9.06 1.89 -23.05
C LYS A 4 -8.94 3.01 -22.01
N THR A 5 -8.79 2.64 -20.74
CA THR A 5 -8.51 3.56 -19.63
C THR A 5 -7.09 3.29 -19.14
N ILE A 6 -6.29 4.33 -18.96
CA ILE A 6 -4.93 4.26 -18.41
C ILE A 6 -4.94 5.15 -17.15
N SER A 7 -4.52 4.58 -16.03
CA SER A 7 -4.38 5.31 -14.76
C SER A 7 -2.89 5.40 -14.43
N ALA A 8 -2.42 6.60 -14.10
CA ALA A 8 -1.06 6.89 -13.67
C ALA A 8 -1.11 7.70 -12.37
N TYR A 9 -0.07 7.56 -11.55
CA TYR A 9 0.13 8.34 -10.33
C TYR A 9 1.20 9.39 -10.59
N PHE A 10 1.08 10.54 -9.93
CA PHE A 10 2.05 11.62 -10.04
C PHE A 10 2.39 12.12 -8.64
N SER A 11 3.63 12.57 -8.46
CA SER A 11 4.07 13.18 -7.21
C SER A 11 3.33 14.49 -6.97
N ASP A 12 2.79 14.67 -5.77
CA ASP A 12 2.19 15.94 -5.35
C ASP A 12 3.25 17.04 -5.16
N LEU A 13 4.53 16.65 -4.99
CA LEU A 13 5.63 17.58 -4.77
C LEU A 13 6.27 18.05 -6.08
N SER A 14 6.68 17.11 -6.94
CA SER A 14 7.39 17.41 -8.19
C SER A 14 6.51 17.34 -9.44
N GLY A 15 5.35 16.66 -9.37
CA GLY A 15 4.54 16.34 -10.54
C GLY A 15 5.10 15.20 -11.41
N GLU A 16 6.19 14.55 -10.99
CA GLU A 16 6.78 13.43 -11.73
C GLU A 16 5.91 12.16 -11.67
N GLU A 17 5.91 11.35 -12.74
CA GLU A 17 5.14 10.11 -12.78
C GLU A 17 5.70 9.08 -11.79
N ILE A 18 4.83 8.55 -10.93
CA ILE A 18 5.18 7.52 -9.96
C ILE A 18 4.90 6.14 -10.56
N THR A 19 5.97 5.39 -10.77
CA THR A 19 5.91 4.02 -11.30
C THR A 19 6.00 2.95 -10.20
N THR A 20 6.32 3.35 -8.98
CA THR A 20 6.42 2.46 -7.81
C THR A 20 5.05 2.20 -7.19
N ALA A 21 4.85 1.00 -6.65
CA ALA A 21 3.64 0.67 -5.90
C ALA A 21 3.67 1.29 -4.49
N GLY A 22 2.59 1.99 -4.11
CA GLY A 22 2.46 2.61 -2.79
C GLY A 22 3.08 4.01 -2.69
N PRO A 23 2.65 4.98 -3.52
CA PRO A 23 3.20 6.34 -3.54
C PRO A 23 2.90 7.14 -2.27
N THR A 24 1.83 6.79 -1.56
CA THR A 24 1.28 7.60 -0.47
C THR A 24 2.07 7.48 0.82
N VAL A 25 2.54 8.62 1.32
CA VAL A 25 3.23 8.77 2.60
C VAL A 25 2.30 9.45 3.60
N TYR A 26 2.22 8.87 4.79
CA TYR A 26 1.46 9.41 5.91
C TYR A 26 2.41 10.04 6.91
N PHE A 27 2.16 11.29 7.29
CA PHE A 27 2.93 11.98 8.33
C PHE A 27 2.01 12.86 9.18
N ALA A 28 2.54 13.39 10.28
CA ALA A 28 1.78 14.27 11.15
C ALA A 28 2.65 15.43 11.64
N LEU A 29 2.03 16.60 11.78
CA LEU A 29 2.65 17.80 12.34
C LEU A 29 1.61 18.49 13.22
N ASP A 30 2.00 18.85 14.44
CA ASP A 30 1.13 19.50 15.43
C ASP A 30 -0.20 18.77 15.69
N GLY A 31 -0.16 17.43 15.63
CA GLY A 31 -1.32 16.57 15.85
C GLY A 31 -2.27 16.45 14.64
N VAL A 32 -2.00 17.15 13.53
CA VAL A 32 -2.74 17.02 12.28
C VAL A 32 -2.08 15.98 11.39
N GLY A 33 -2.86 15.03 10.87
CA GLY A 33 -2.40 14.00 9.94
C GLY A 33 -2.50 14.45 8.49
N TYR A 34 -1.49 14.12 7.70
CA TYR A 34 -1.36 14.45 6.29
C TYR A 34 -1.02 13.22 5.46
N GLU A 35 -1.44 13.24 4.20
CA GLU A 35 -1.13 12.27 3.16
C GLU A 35 -0.53 13.01 1.98
N ILE A 36 0.45 12.42 1.32
CA ILE A 36 1.11 12.97 0.13
C ILE A 36 1.62 11.83 -0.76
N ASP A 37 1.38 11.89 -2.06
CA ASP A 37 1.93 10.94 -3.03
C ASP A 37 3.33 11.41 -3.48
N LEU A 38 4.34 10.57 -3.29
CA LEU A 38 5.75 10.88 -3.57
C LEU A 38 6.42 9.82 -4.43
N THR A 39 7.42 10.23 -5.20
CA THR A 39 8.39 9.31 -5.80
C THR A 39 9.24 8.63 -4.72
N GLU A 40 9.95 7.55 -5.08
CA GLU A 40 10.81 6.82 -4.15
C GLU A 40 11.95 7.70 -3.59
N SER A 41 12.51 8.58 -4.43
CA SER A 41 13.58 9.51 -4.04
C SER A 41 13.06 10.58 -3.07
N GLU A 42 11.88 11.15 -3.33
CA GLU A 42 11.26 12.15 -2.44
C GLU A 42 10.83 11.53 -1.11
N HIS A 43 10.36 10.28 -1.13
CA HIS A 43 10.04 9.54 0.08
C HIS A 43 11.28 9.32 0.96
N THR A 44 12.42 9.00 0.34
CA THR A 44 13.71 8.90 1.04
C THR A 44 14.12 10.26 1.60
N ALA A 45 14.02 11.33 0.80
CA ALA A 45 14.35 12.67 1.24
C ALA A 45 13.52 13.13 2.46
N LEU A 46 12.21 12.85 2.46
CA LEU A 46 11.34 13.15 3.60
C LEU A 46 11.77 12.40 4.87
N ARG A 47 12.15 11.12 4.74
CA ARG A 47 12.65 10.33 5.88
C ARG A 47 13.97 10.86 6.42
N ASP A 48 14.87 11.26 5.54
CA ASP A 48 16.18 11.79 5.94
C ASP A 48 16.03 13.11 6.71
N VAL A 49 15.11 13.98 6.28
CA VAL A 49 14.79 15.23 7.02
C VAL A 49 14.23 14.93 8.41
N LEU A 50 13.41 13.89 8.55
CA LEU A 50 12.79 13.50 9.82
C LEU A 50 13.71 12.63 10.71
N ALA A 51 14.80 12.08 10.16
CA ALA A 51 15.67 11.13 10.86
C ALA A 51 16.27 11.68 12.17
N PRO A 52 16.80 12.92 12.23
CA PRO A 52 17.37 13.46 13.48
C PRO A 52 16.35 13.57 14.61
N TYR A 53 15.10 13.92 14.28
CA TYR A 53 14.02 14.05 15.25
C TYR A 53 13.53 12.68 15.72
N THR A 54 13.29 11.77 14.78
CA THR A 54 12.79 10.43 15.08
C THR A 54 13.80 9.58 15.85
N ALA A 55 15.11 9.83 15.70
CA ALA A 55 16.16 9.16 16.46
C ALA A 55 16.12 9.46 17.97
N LEU A 56 15.66 10.65 18.37
CA LEU A 56 15.59 11.08 19.78
C LEU A 56 14.17 11.03 20.35
N ALA A 57 13.16 10.98 19.47
CA ALA A 57 11.77 10.99 19.87
C ALA A 57 11.33 9.65 20.48
N ARG A 58 10.39 9.74 21.43
CA ARG A 58 9.62 8.60 21.91
C ARG A 58 8.35 8.44 21.07
N ARG A 59 7.92 7.20 20.83
CA ARG A 59 6.63 6.93 20.19
C ARG A 59 5.50 7.48 21.07
N ALA A 60 4.67 8.35 20.49
CA ALA A 60 3.47 8.82 21.16
C ALA A 60 2.49 7.66 21.37
N ALA A 61 1.95 7.52 22.59
CA ALA A 61 0.90 6.56 22.87
C ALA A 61 -0.38 6.99 22.14
N GLY A 62 -0.93 6.13 21.29
CA GLY A 62 -2.16 6.42 20.54
C GLY A 62 -1.96 6.87 19.10
N GLY A 63 -0.73 6.85 18.56
CA GLY A 63 -0.54 6.97 17.12
C GLY A 63 -1.41 5.93 16.42
N ARG A 64 -2.41 6.40 15.64
CA ARG A 64 -3.23 5.53 14.79
C ARG A 64 -2.25 4.63 14.08
N ARG A 65 -2.35 3.32 14.32
CA ARG A 65 -1.74 2.33 13.45
C ARG A 65 -2.36 2.61 12.09
N THR A 66 -1.74 3.48 11.29
CA THR A 66 -1.77 3.25 9.85
C THR A 66 -1.26 1.83 9.78
N GLY A 67 -2.14 0.93 9.35
CA GLY A 67 -1.68 -0.39 9.01
C GLY A 67 -0.54 -0.14 8.04
N SER A 68 0.71 -0.28 8.51
CA SER A 68 1.63 -1.16 7.82
C SER A 68 0.71 -2.26 7.32
N THR A 69 0.55 -2.34 6.00
CA THR A 69 0.03 -3.54 5.36
C THR A 69 0.81 -4.65 6.03
N GLY A 70 0.21 -5.23 7.07
CA GLY A 70 0.85 -6.23 7.87
C GLY A 70 1.31 -7.24 6.85
N ALA A 71 2.55 -7.69 6.96
CA ALA A 71 2.94 -8.96 6.40
C ALA A 71 1.73 -9.87 6.59
N ALA A 72 1.06 -10.20 5.48
CA ALA A 72 -0.24 -10.82 5.53
C ALA A 72 -0.04 -12.08 6.38
N SER A 73 -0.65 -12.15 7.56
CA SER A 73 -0.75 -13.39 8.33
C SER A 73 -1.81 -14.27 7.68
N GLY A 74 -1.70 -14.40 6.36
CA GLY A 74 -2.66 -15.02 5.47
C GLY A 74 -1.88 -15.70 4.34
N PRO A 75 -2.51 -16.69 3.70
CA PRO A 75 -1.88 -17.48 2.66
C PRO A 75 -1.28 -16.59 1.57
N ALA A 76 -0.14 -17.02 1.03
CA ALA A 76 0.59 -16.21 0.08
C ALA A 76 -0.35 -15.84 -1.10
N PRO A 77 -0.41 -14.56 -1.51
CA PRO A 77 -1.33 -14.15 -2.58
C PRO A 77 -1.16 -14.92 -3.90
N LYS A 78 0.00 -15.55 -4.12
CA LYS A 78 0.22 -16.41 -5.28
C LYS A 78 -0.63 -17.69 -5.21
N ASP A 79 -0.71 -18.30 -4.03
CA ASP A 79 -1.36 -19.60 -3.82
C ASP A 79 -2.88 -19.44 -3.85
N VAL A 80 -3.39 -18.38 -3.23
CA VAL A 80 -4.82 -18.01 -3.29
C VAL A 80 -5.28 -17.76 -4.73
N ARG A 81 -4.43 -17.14 -5.57
CA ARG A 81 -4.75 -16.92 -6.99
C ARG A 81 -4.75 -18.20 -7.79
N ALA A 82 -3.77 -19.08 -7.59
CA ALA A 82 -3.70 -20.36 -8.28
C ALA A 82 -4.95 -21.21 -7.99
N TRP A 83 -5.31 -21.32 -6.71
CA TRP A 83 -6.52 -22.01 -6.28
C TRP A 83 -7.79 -21.36 -6.83
N ALA A 84 -7.89 -20.03 -6.82
CA ALA A 84 -9.06 -19.32 -7.35
C ALA A 84 -9.27 -19.58 -8.85
N VAL A 85 -8.18 -19.61 -9.63
CA VAL A 85 -8.23 -19.96 -11.06
C VAL A 85 -8.67 -21.41 -11.26
N GLU A 86 -8.18 -22.35 -10.46
CA GLU A 86 -8.60 -23.76 -10.49
C GLU A 86 -10.07 -23.95 -10.15
N GLN A 87 -10.62 -23.15 -9.23
CA GLN A 87 -12.04 -23.14 -8.86
C GLN A 87 -12.93 -22.34 -9.85
N GLY A 88 -12.35 -21.73 -10.88
CA GLY A 88 -13.08 -20.90 -11.85
C GLY A 88 -13.59 -19.57 -11.26
N LEU A 89 -12.98 -19.09 -10.18
CA LEU A 89 -13.30 -17.80 -9.55
C LEU A 89 -12.57 -16.66 -10.27
N ASP A 90 -13.27 -15.54 -10.46
CA ASP A 90 -12.70 -14.34 -11.09
C ASP A 90 -11.74 -13.63 -10.13
N VAL A 91 -10.43 -13.83 -10.35
CA VAL A 91 -9.37 -13.24 -9.52
C VAL A 91 -8.48 -12.30 -10.34
N PRO A 92 -8.16 -11.10 -9.82
CA PRO A 92 -7.25 -10.19 -10.50
C PRO A 92 -5.86 -10.79 -10.69
N SER A 93 -5.32 -10.67 -11.91
CA SER A 93 -3.98 -11.16 -12.27
C SER A 93 -2.86 -10.46 -11.48
N ARG A 94 -3.11 -9.24 -10.99
CA ARG A 94 -2.21 -8.45 -10.14
C ARG A 94 -3.00 -7.63 -9.13
N GLY A 95 -2.35 -7.20 -8.05
CA GLY A 95 -2.97 -6.35 -7.02
C GLY A 95 -3.69 -7.12 -5.91
N ARG A 96 -4.53 -6.41 -5.15
CA ARG A 96 -5.25 -6.96 -3.97
C ARG A 96 -6.22 -8.07 -4.40
N ILE A 97 -6.21 -9.18 -3.67
CA ILE A 97 -7.18 -10.26 -3.86
C ILE A 97 -8.48 -9.87 -3.15
N PRO A 98 -9.66 -10.04 -3.78
CA PRO A 98 -10.94 -9.84 -3.13
C PRO A 98 -11.04 -10.63 -1.81
N ALA A 99 -11.64 -10.02 -0.79
CA ALA A 99 -11.79 -10.65 0.53
C ALA A 99 -12.58 -11.97 0.43
N SER A 100 -13.61 -12.01 -0.42
CA SER A 100 -14.42 -13.20 -0.68
C SER A 100 -13.59 -14.41 -1.16
N ILE A 101 -12.58 -14.19 -2.00
CA ILE A 101 -11.71 -15.26 -2.52
C ILE A 101 -10.72 -15.71 -1.44
N SER A 102 -10.20 -14.76 -0.66
CA SER A 102 -9.29 -15.05 0.45
C SER A 102 -9.99 -15.88 1.54
N GLU A 103 -11.23 -15.53 1.87
CA GLU A 103 -12.06 -16.26 2.83
C GLU A 103 -12.44 -17.66 2.32
N ALA A 104 -12.82 -17.78 1.04
CA ALA A 104 -13.13 -19.07 0.44
C ALA A 104 -11.91 -20.01 0.42
N TYR A 105 -10.70 -19.47 0.19
CA TYR A 105 -9.46 -20.23 0.26
C TYR A 105 -9.19 -20.74 1.69
N THR A 106 -9.36 -19.88 2.71
CA THR A 106 -9.22 -20.25 4.13
C THR A 106 -10.31 -21.20 4.63
N ALA A 107 -11.49 -21.23 4.00
CA ALA A 107 -12.51 -22.22 4.33
C ALA A 107 -12.22 -23.60 3.70
N ALA A 108 -11.47 -23.62 2.60
CA ALA A 108 -11.11 -24.83 1.85
C ALA A 108 -9.78 -25.47 2.31
N HIS A 109 -9.01 -24.81 3.19
CA HIS A 109 -7.70 -25.23 3.70
C HIS A 109 -7.60 -24.99 5.21
#